data_AF-A0A378QYQ6-F1
#
_entry.id   AF-A0A378QYQ6-F1
#
_cell.length_a   1.000
_cell.length_b   1.000
_cell.length_c   1.000
_cell.angle_alpha   90.00
_cell.angle_beta   90.00
_cell.angle_gamma   90.00
#
_symmetry.space_group_name_H-M   'P 1'
#
loop_
_entity.id
_entity.type
_entity.pdbx_description
1 polymer ?
#
loop_
_entity_poly.entity_id
_entity_poly.type
_entity_poly.pdbx_seq_one_letter_code
_entity_poly.pdbx_strand_id
1 'polypeptide(L)'
;MDTFNFDGKTFEFPIAVYATPYSEKALLLTAILINLIGFGVAVGFATITQNAWTLAIYAVFALLITSALLSAKKPAMILHTDKVVITRPTPHHIAWQDLYFLEQTITNQNGKQSLLYFYTLDKNDKDKQKLLIYLNPKNAYFGNQKHHFDQQKTLAFFNKIKLGNMT
;
A
#
# COMPACT_ATOMS: atom_id res chain seq x y z
N MET A 1 -23.64 -7.98 4.56
CA MET A 1 -22.33 -7.31 4.50
C MET A 1 -21.99 -6.90 5.91
N ASP A 2 -20.86 -7.36 6.44
CA ASP A 2 -20.46 -7.03 7.80
C ASP A 2 -19.82 -5.65 7.82
N THR A 3 -20.15 -4.87 8.86
CA THR A 3 -19.65 -3.51 9.04
C THR A 3 -18.83 -3.40 10.31
N PHE A 4 -17.74 -2.63 10.26
CA PHE A 4 -16.89 -2.31 11.39
C PHE A 4 -17.01 -0.82 11.72
N ASN A 5 -17.38 -0.50 12.97
CA ASN A 5 -17.51 0.88 13.43
C ASN A 5 -16.33 1.29 14.31
N PHE A 6 -15.64 2.37 13.94
CA PHE A 6 -14.50 2.90 14.68
C PHE A 6 -14.40 4.42 14.56
N ASP A 7 -14.23 5.11 15.69
CA ASP A 7 -14.04 6.57 15.75
C ASP A 7 -15.11 7.36 14.95
N GLY A 8 -16.38 6.96 15.11
CA GLY A 8 -17.52 7.57 14.42
C GLY A 8 -17.62 7.27 12.91
N LYS A 9 -16.77 6.39 12.38
CA LYS A 9 -16.76 5.96 10.97
C LYS A 9 -17.23 4.51 10.84
N THR A 10 -17.95 4.23 9.75
CA THR A 10 -18.38 2.89 9.38
C THR A 10 -17.57 2.38 8.20
N PHE A 11 -17.02 1.18 8.34
CA PHE A 11 -16.24 0.50 7.32
C PHE A 11 -16.97 -0.76 6.88
N GLU A 12 -17.08 -0.97 5.57
CA GLU A 12 -17.60 -2.22 5.03
C GLU A 12 -16.45 -3.19 4.78
N PHE A 13 -16.61 -4.45 5.18
CA PHE A 13 -15.65 -5.49 4.85
C PHE A 13 -15.75 -5.90 3.37
N PRO A 14 -14.62 -6.18 2.69
CA PRO A 14 -13.25 -6.11 3.20
C PRO A 14 -12.69 -4.67 3.23
N ILE A 15 -11.92 -4.35 4.27
CA ILE A 15 -11.34 -3.02 4.49
C ILE A 15 -9.93 -2.97 3.89
N ALA A 16 -9.74 -2.18 2.83
CA ALA A 16 -8.42 -1.95 2.27
C ALA A 16 -7.62 -0.95 3.12
N VAL A 17 -6.39 -1.33 3.49
CA VAL A 17 -5.40 -0.48 4.16
C VAL A 17 -4.28 -0.16 3.18
N TYR A 18 -4.10 1.11 2.93
CA TYR A 18 -3.03 1.64 2.09
C TYR A 18 -1.98 2.24 3.02
N ALA A 19 -0.74 1.84 2.84
CA ALA A 19 0.40 2.61 3.34
C ALA A 19 1.05 3.28 2.14
N THR A 20 1.51 4.52 2.26
CA THR A 20 2.38 5.13 1.23
C THR A 20 3.66 4.29 1.16
N PRO A 21 3.85 3.43 0.15
CA PRO A 21 4.98 2.52 0.15
C PRO A 21 6.20 3.25 -0.43
N TYR A 22 7.39 2.77 -0.07
CA TYR A 22 8.63 3.03 -0.82
C TYR A 22 8.48 2.76 -2.33
N SER A 23 7.45 1.98 -2.73
CA SER A 23 7.10 1.67 -4.11
C SER A 23 6.61 2.86 -4.94
N GLU A 24 6.18 3.99 -4.36
CA GLU A 24 5.85 5.16 -5.18
C GLU A 24 7.08 5.65 -5.95
N LYS A 25 8.29 5.53 -5.36
CA LYS A 25 9.55 5.80 -6.06
C LYS A 25 9.82 4.81 -7.19
N ALA A 26 9.59 3.51 -6.95
CA ALA A 26 9.78 2.47 -7.95
C ALA A 26 8.78 2.63 -9.12
N LEU A 27 7.52 2.93 -8.83
CA LEU A 27 6.48 3.16 -9.82
C LEU A 27 6.75 4.45 -10.64
N LEU A 28 7.24 5.50 -9.98
CA LEU A 28 7.70 6.72 -10.64
C LEU A 28 8.89 6.44 -11.57
N LEU A 29 9.88 5.66 -11.12
CA LEU A 29 11.01 5.23 -11.95
C LEU A 29 10.53 4.40 -13.17
N THR A 30 9.60 3.47 -12.97
CA THR A 30 9.00 2.69 -14.08
C THR A 30 8.26 3.60 -15.06
N ALA A 31 7.48 4.56 -14.58
CA ALA A 31 6.80 5.52 -15.44
C ALA A 31 7.80 6.37 -16.25
N ILE A 32 8.89 6.85 -15.62
CA ILE A 32 9.95 7.59 -16.32
C ILE A 32 10.59 6.73 -17.41
N LEU A 33 10.93 5.47 -17.12
CA LEU A 33 11.55 4.57 -18.09
C LEU A 33 10.63 4.28 -19.29
N ILE A 34 9.34 4.01 -19.05
CA ILE A 34 8.36 3.82 -20.13
C ILE A 34 8.25 5.08 -20.99
N ASN A 35 8.22 6.26 -20.37
CA ASN A 35 8.14 7.52 -21.09
C ASN A 35 9.42 7.84 -21.90
N LEU A 36 10.59 7.46 -21.42
CA LEU A 36 11.84 7.63 -22.17
C LEU A 36 11.87 6.73 -23.42
N ILE A 37 11.49 5.46 -23.27
CA ILE A 37 11.44 4.51 -24.39
C ILE A 37 10.40 4.95 -25.42
N GLY A 38 9.19 5.28 -24.97
CA GLY A 38 8.11 5.72 -25.85
C GLY A 38 8.46 7.02 -26.60
N PHE A 39 9.17 7.95 -25.95
CA PHE A 39 9.59 9.19 -26.58
C PHE A 39 10.59 8.93 -27.71
N GLY A 40 11.56 8.03 -27.49
CA GLY A 40 12.51 7.63 -28.52
C GLY A 40 11.81 7.03 -29.76
N VAL A 41 10.81 6.17 -29.54
CA VAL A 41 9.99 5.60 -30.63
C VAL A 41 9.22 6.69 -31.37
N ALA A 42 8.58 7.61 -30.65
CA ALA A 42 7.80 8.70 -31.25
C ALA A 42 8.68 9.66 -32.08
N VAL A 43 9.90 9.98 -31.61
CA VAL A 43 10.88 10.78 -32.36
C VAL A 43 11.33 10.05 -33.63
N GLY A 44 11.63 8.75 -33.55
CA GLY A 44 11.99 7.96 -34.72
C GLY A 44 10.88 7.95 -35.77
N PHE A 45 9.64 7.75 -35.35
CA PHE A 45 8.48 7.78 -36.23
C PHE A 45 8.24 9.16 -36.83
N ALA A 46 8.32 10.23 -36.04
CA ALA A 46 8.17 11.60 -36.52
C ALA A 46 9.23 11.97 -37.56
N THR A 47 10.46 11.44 -37.41
CA THR A 47 11.57 11.66 -38.35
C THR A 47 11.35 10.91 -39.66
N ILE A 48 10.95 9.62 -39.59
CA ILE A 48 10.71 8.78 -40.78
C ILE A 48 9.51 9.28 -41.59
N THR A 49 8.43 9.66 -40.90
CA THR A 49 7.17 10.10 -41.53
C THR A 49 7.11 11.59 -41.81
N GLN A 50 8.10 12.36 -41.33
CA GLN A 50 8.11 13.82 -41.33
C GLN A 50 6.84 14.43 -40.70
N ASN A 51 6.19 13.71 -39.78
CA ASN A 51 4.94 14.11 -39.17
C ASN A 51 5.13 14.44 -37.68
N ALA A 52 5.21 15.74 -37.40
CA ALA A 52 5.37 16.28 -36.05
C ALA A 52 4.15 16.01 -35.13
N TRP A 53 2.97 15.73 -35.68
CA TRP A 53 1.78 15.39 -34.87
C TRP A 53 1.97 14.14 -34.01
N THR A 54 2.87 13.24 -34.43
CA THR A 54 3.20 12.03 -33.68
C THR A 54 3.73 12.34 -32.27
N LEU A 55 4.48 13.43 -32.11
CA LEU A 55 5.01 13.87 -30.81
C LEU A 55 3.91 14.42 -29.89
N ALA A 56 2.96 15.16 -30.45
CA ALA A 56 1.82 15.69 -29.71
C ALA A 56 0.90 14.57 -29.22
N ILE A 57 0.59 13.60 -30.09
CA ILE A 57 -0.19 12.41 -29.73
C ILE A 57 0.53 11.63 -28.62
N TYR A 58 1.83 11.41 -28.78
CA TYR A 58 2.64 10.74 -27.76
C TYR A 58 2.59 11.46 -26.41
N ALA A 59 2.72 12.79 -26.38
CA ALA A 59 2.67 13.57 -25.14
C ALA A 59 1.33 13.37 -24.38
N VAL A 60 0.21 13.28 -25.10
CA VAL A 60 -1.11 12.99 -24.49
C VAL A 60 -1.14 11.57 -23.91
N PHE A 61 -0.65 10.58 -24.65
CA PHE A 61 -0.58 9.19 -24.16
C PHE A 61 0.36 9.05 -22.96
N ALA A 62 1.52 9.71 -22.98
CA ALA A 62 2.48 9.75 -21.89
C ALA A 62 1.84 10.27 -20.59
N LEU A 63 1.07 11.35 -20.67
CA LEU A 63 0.31 11.88 -19.54
C LEU A 63 -0.72 10.86 -19.04
N LEU A 64 -1.53 10.28 -19.94
CA LEU A 64 -2.56 9.30 -19.55
C LEU A 64 -1.97 8.04 -18.89
N ILE A 65 -0.91 7.47 -19.47
CA ILE A 65 -0.22 6.29 -18.93
C ILE A 65 0.40 6.61 -17.56
N THR A 66 1.05 7.76 -17.43
CA THR A 66 1.65 8.20 -16.16
C THR A 66 0.59 8.43 -15.09
N SER A 67 -0.52 9.09 -15.43
CA SER A 67 -1.65 9.28 -14.51
C SER A 67 -2.26 7.95 -14.08
N ALA A 68 -2.45 7.01 -15.00
CA ALA A 68 -2.99 5.69 -14.69
C ALA A 68 -2.05 4.88 -13.77
N LEU A 69 -0.75 4.88 -14.07
CA LEU A 69 0.28 4.24 -13.25
C LEU A 69 0.32 4.86 -11.85
N LEU A 70 0.39 6.17 -11.73
CA LEU A 70 0.45 6.86 -10.43
C LEU A 70 -0.83 6.72 -9.61
N SER A 71 -1.98 6.52 -10.26
CA SER A 71 -3.27 6.29 -9.59
C SER A 71 -3.43 4.87 -9.07
N ALA A 72 -2.64 3.91 -9.58
CA ALA A 72 -2.72 2.49 -9.21
C ALA A 72 -2.06 2.21 -7.84
N LYS A 73 -2.63 2.77 -6.77
CA LYS A 73 -2.25 2.42 -5.40
C LYS A 73 -2.84 1.05 -5.05
N LYS A 74 -1.99 0.02 -4.99
CA LYS A 74 -2.41 -1.27 -4.41
C LYS A 74 -2.43 -1.17 -2.88
N PRO A 75 -3.44 -1.73 -2.18
CA PRO A 75 -3.42 -1.79 -0.73
C PRO A 75 -2.18 -2.52 -0.25
N ALA A 76 -1.73 -2.22 0.98
CA ALA A 76 -0.69 -2.94 1.68
C ALA A 76 -1.27 -4.14 2.46
N MET A 77 -2.50 -3.99 2.95
CA MET A 77 -3.25 -5.03 3.63
C MET A 77 -4.73 -4.94 3.25
N ILE A 78 -5.42 -6.07 3.27
CA ILE A 78 -6.87 -6.15 3.14
C ILE A 78 -7.39 -6.89 4.37
N LEU A 79 -8.24 -6.24 5.14
CA LEU A 79 -8.81 -6.78 6.37
C LEU A 79 -10.15 -7.42 6.03
N HIS A 80 -10.28 -8.69 6.35
CA HIS A 80 -11.55 -9.43 6.34
C HIS A 80 -12.00 -9.65 7.79
N THR A 81 -13.21 -10.18 7.94
CA THR A 81 -13.75 -10.59 9.24
C THR A 81 -12.94 -11.73 9.84
N ASP A 82 -12.59 -12.76 9.07
CA ASP A 82 -11.86 -13.94 9.53
C ASP A 82 -10.33 -13.79 9.51
N LYS A 83 -9.81 -12.94 8.64
CA LYS A 83 -8.37 -12.90 8.32
C LYS A 83 -7.87 -11.55 7.85
N VAL A 84 -6.55 -11.44 7.77
CA VAL A 84 -5.82 -10.35 7.11
C VAL A 84 -5.09 -10.90 5.91
N VAL A 85 -5.17 -10.19 4.79
CA VAL A 85 -4.37 -10.47 3.59
C VAL A 85 -3.30 -9.40 3.47
N ILE A 86 -2.05 -9.77 3.73
CA ILE A 86 -0.89 -8.92 3.44
C ILE A 86 -0.63 -9.05 1.94
N THR A 87 -0.72 -7.97 1.18
CA THR A 87 -0.65 -8.02 -0.29
C THR A 87 0.77 -7.80 -0.84
N ARG A 88 1.71 -7.34 0.00
CA ARG A 88 3.07 -6.99 -0.39
C ARG A 88 4.09 -7.45 0.66
N PRO A 89 5.28 -7.95 0.27
CA PRO A 89 5.75 -8.15 -1.11
C PRO A 89 5.11 -9.36 -1.80
N THR A 90 4.67 -10.37 -1.04
CA THR A 90 3.95 -11.56 -1.53
C THR A 90 2.63 -11.70 -0.79
N PRO A 91 1.53 -12.08 -1.48
CA PRO A 91 0.24 -12.30 -0.84
C PRO A 91 0.31 -13.37 0.25
N HIS A 92 -0.03 -13.01 1.48
CA HIS A 92 -0.13 -13.93 2.61
C HIS A 92 -1.49 -13.77 3.30
N HIS A 93 -2.21 -14.89 3.43
CA HIS A 93 -3.49 -14.97 4.14
C HIS A 93 -3.23 -15.45 5.57
N ILE A 94 -3.63 -14.65 6.54
CA ILE A 94 -3.26 -14.86 7.94
C ILE A 94 -4.50 -14.67 8.79
N ALA A 95 -4.89 -15.70 9.55
CA ALA A 95 -5.99 -15.59 10.48
C ALA A 95 -5.66 -14.55 11.57
N TRP A 96 -6.67 -13.83 12.07
CA TRP A 96 -6.46 -12.81 13.10
C TRP A 96 -5.78 -13.34 14.37
N GLN A 97 -6.04 -14.60 14.72
CA GLN A 97 -5.46 -15.28 15.86
C GLN A 97 -3.93 -15.50 15.75
N ASP A 98 -3.43 -15.68 14.53
CA ASP A 98 -2.01 -15.97 14.27
C ASP A 98 -1.21 -14.69 13.97
N LEU A 99 -1.91 -13.57 13.75
CA LEU A 99 -1.30 -12.27 13.43
C LEU A 99 -1.00 -11.51 14.72
N TYR A 100 0.27 -11.19 14.93
CA TYR A 100 0.71 -10.31 16.01
C TYR A 100 1.14 -8.97 15.43
N PHE A 101 0.96 -7.91 16.21
CA PHE A 101 1.49 -6.61 15.87
C PHE A 101 1.85 -5.82 17.11
N LEU A 102 2.89 -5.01 16.98
CA LEU A 102 3.38 -4.15 18.04
C LEU A 102 3.91 -2.85 17.45
N GLU A 103 4.01 -1.84 18.30
CA GLU A 103 4.60 -0.56 17.93
C GLU A 103 6.11 -0.59 18.18
N GLN A 104 6.89 -0.15 17.19
CA GLN A 104 8.33 0.04 17.31
C GLN A 104 8.71 1.44 16.86
N THR A 105 9.52 2.12 17.67
CA THR A 105 10.17 3.37 17.25
C THR A 105 11.55 3.04 16.69
N ILE A 106 11.75 3.31 15.41
CA ILE A 106 13.06 3.26 14.78
C ILE A 106 13.65 4.67 14.67
N THR A 107 14.97 4.78 14.77
CA THR A 107 15.68 6.04 14.52
C THR A 107 16.43 5.90 13.20
N ASN A 108 16.17 6.79 12.25
CA ASN A 108 16.87 6.85 10.97
C ASN A 108 17.41 8.27 10.71
N GLN A 109 18.03 8.49 9.55
CA GLN A 109 18.57 9.80 9.15
C GLN A 109 17.52 10.92 9.11
N ASN A 110 16.23 10.57 9.03
CA ASN A 110 15.10 11.51 9.04
C ASN A 110 14.47 11.67 10.43
N GLY A 111 15.10 11.14 11.48
CA GLY A 111 14.66 11.22 12.87
C GLY A 111 13.96 9.95 13.39
N LYS A 112 13.18 10.11 14.46
CA LYS A 112 12.42 9.01 15.07
C LYS A 112 11.13 8.77 14.29
N GLN A 113 10.90 7.52 13.91
CA GLN A 113 9.72 7.09 13.19
C GLN A 113 9.07 5.91 13.94
N SER A 114 7.80 6.06 14.29
CA SER A 114 6.99 4.95 14.82
C SER A 114 6.44 4.11 13.67
N LEU A 115 6.56 2.79 13.79
CA LEU A 115 6.11 1.78 12.85
C LEU A 115 5.27 0.74 13.59
N LEU A 116 4.18 0.32 12.98
CA LEU A 116 3.44 -0.87 13.37
C LEU A 116 4.07 -2.08 12.67
N TYR A 117 4.65 -2.96 13.46
CA TYR A 117 5.35 -4.16 13.02
C TYR A 117 4.38 -5.34 13.06
N PHE A 118 4.05 -5.92 11.89
CA PHE A 118 3.15 -7.07 11.78
C PHE A 118 3.96 -8.35 11.54
N TYR A 119 3.72 -9.37 12.35
CA TYR A 119 4.47 -10.63 12.32
C TYR A 119 3.60 -11.84 12.67
N THR A 120 4.06 -13.03 12.27
CA THR A 120 3.59 -14.31 12.82
C THR A 120 4.70 -14.96 13.64
N LEU A 121 4.36 -15.93 14.48
CA LEU A 121 5.34 -16.81 15.10
C LEU A 121 5.65 -17.98 14.17
N ASP A 122 6.89 -18.47 14.18
CA ASP A 122 7.27 -19.67 13.43
C ASP A 122 6.57 -20.90 14.04
N LYS A 123 6.13 -21.83 13.18
CA LYS A 123 5.48 -23.07 13.63
C LYS A 123 6.44 -23.97 14.38
N ASN A 124 7.71 -23.94 14.02
CA ASN A 124 8.76 -24.81 14.56
C ASN A 124 9.52 -24.17 15.71
N ASP A 125 9.43 -22.85 15.86
CA ASP A 125 10.08 -22.07 16.91
C ASP A 125 9.18 -20.90 17.31
N LYS A 126 8.43 -21.08 18.40
CA LYS A 126 7.42 -20.11 18.85
C LYS A 126 8.04 -18.79 19.33
N ASP A 127 9.34 -18.74 19.57
CA ASP A 127 10.04 -17.52 19.95
C ASP A 127 10.55 -16.76 18.72
N LYS A 128 10.57 -17.42 17.55
CA LYS A 128 11.00 -16.82 16.31
C LYS A 128 9.88 -16.05 15.62
N GLN A 129 10.06 -14.74 15.53
CA GLN A 129 9.14 -13.85 14.83
C GLN A 129 9.47 -13.82 13.32
N LYS A 130 8.44 -14.01 12.50
CA LYS A 130 8.51 -13.83 11.04
C LYS A 130 7.82 -12.52 10.67
N LEU A 131 8.63 -11.52 10.30
CA LEU A 131 8.13 -10.26 9.78
C LEU A 131 7.30 -10.47 8.52
N LEU A 132 6.15 -9.81 8.47
CA LEU A 132 5.29 -9.76 7.30
C LEU A 132 5.39 -8.40 6.62
N ILE A 133 5.12 -7.33 7.37
CA ILE A 133 5.12 -5.96 6.90
C ILE A 133 5.29 -4.98 8.06
N TYR A 134 5.85 -3.80 7.78
CA TYR A 134 5.78 -2.64 8.66
C TYR A 134 4.87 -1.57 8.04
N LEU A 135 4.06 -0.92 8.87
CA LEU A 135 3.18 0.15 8.47
C LEU A 135 3.53 1.42 9.25
N ASN A 136 3.81 2.52 8.54
CA ASN A 136 3.95 3.82 9.19
C ASN A 136 2.55 4.41 9.42
N PRO A 137 2.11 4.61 10.67
CA PRO A 137 0.77 5.13 10.97
C PRO A 137 0.52 6.51 10.38
N LYS A 138 1.55 7.37 10.29
CA LYS A 138 1.42 8.71 9.68
C LYS A 138 0.99 8.66 8.20
N ASN A 139 1.23 7.54 7.55
CA ASN A 139 1.08 7.34 6.11
C ASN A 139 0.03 6.26 5.79
N ALA A 140 -0.80 5.89 6.76
CA ALA A 140 -1.80 4.84 6.64
C ALA A 140 -3.18 5.42 6.33
N TYR A 141 -3.84 4.85 5.32
CA TYR A 141 -5.19 5.21 4.92
C TYR A 141 -6.09 3.98 4.83
N PHE A 142 -7.36 4.14 5.17
CA PHE A 142 -8.32 3.07 5.32
C PHE A 142 -9.55 3.30 4.42
N GLY A 143 -10.19 2.22 3.98
CA GLY A 143 -11.48 2.27 3.27
C GLY A 143 -11.38 3.02 1.94
N ASN A 144 -10.56 2.52 1.02
CA ASN A 144 -10.29 3.16 -0.28
C ASN A 144 -9.73 4.58 -0.15
N GLN A 145 -8.79 4.77 0.79
CA GLN A 145 -8.08 6.04 1.03
C GLN A 145 -8.93 7.19 1.57
N LYS A 146 -10.14 6.91 2.06
CA LYS A 146 -11.04 7.94 2.60
C LYS A 146 -10.67 8.40 4.02
N HIS A 147 -10.05 7.51 4.80
CA HIS A 147 -9.86 7.75 6.22
C HIS A 147 -8.40 7.66 6.61
N HIS A 148 -7.92 8.70 7.27
CA HIS A 148 -6.62 8.74 7.93
C HIS A 148 -6.85 8.83 9.44
N PHE A 149 -5.93 8.24 10.21
CA PHE A 149 -5.93 8.25 11.66
C PHE A 149 -4.53 8.62 12.15
N ASP A 150 -4.46 9.28 13.30
CA ASP A 150 -3.19 9.44 14.00
C ASP A 150 -2.65 8.07 14.46
N GLN A 151 -1.43 8.09 14.98
CA GLN A 151 -0.71 6.90 15.42
C GLN A 151 -1.48 6.07 16.47
N GLN A 152 -2.02 6.73 17.49
CA GLN A 152 -2.72 6.05 18.59
C GLN A 152 -4.03 5.45 18.10
N LYS A 153 -4.79 6.20 17.30
CA LYS A 153 -6.04 5.73 16.69
C LYS A 153 -5.79 4.60 15.69
N THR A 154 -4.69 4.64 14.94
CA THR A 154 -4.31 3.56 14.04
C THR A 154 -4.07 2.25 14.80
N LEU A 155 -3.30 2.30 15.91
CA LEU A 155 -3.09 1.13 16.76
C LEU A 155 -4.41 0.63 17.38
N ALA A 156 -5.22 1.56 17.90
CA ALA A 156 -6.52 1.23 18.49
C ALA A 156 -7.49 0.60 17.45
N PHE A 157 -7.43 1.04 16.19
CA PHE A 157 -8.20 0.46 15.09
C PHE A 157 -7.87 -1.03 14.93
N PHE A 158 -6.58 -1.38 14.81
CA PHE A 158 -6.13 -2.77 14.66
C PHE A 158 -6.41 -3.62 15.90
N ASN A 159 -6.29 -3.05 17.11
CA ASN A 159 -6.65 -3.75 18.34
C ASN A 159 -8.14 -4.07 18.39
N LYS A 160 -9.00 -3.08 18.11
CA LYS A 160 -10.46 -3.25 18.18
C LYS A 160 -10.95 -4.29 17.18
N ILE A 161 -10.47 -4.24 15.94
CA ILE A 161 -10.88 -5.20 14.90
C ILE A 161 -10.41 -6.61 15.24
N LYS A 162 -9.17 -6.78 15.73
CA LYS A 162 -8.65 -8.10 16.13
C LYS A 162 -9.44 -8.69 17.29
N LEU A 163 -9.73 -7.90 18.33
CA LEU A 163 -10.51 -8.34 19.49
C LEU A 163 -11.92 -8.78 19.10
N GLY A 164 -12.61 -8.02 18.25
CA GLY A 164 -13.97 -8.37 17.79
C GLY A 164 -14.04 -9.64 16.94
N ASN A 165 -12.91 -10.11 16.39
CA ASN A 165 -12.83 -11.35 15.62
C ASN A 165 -12.32 -12.55 16.45
N MET A 166 -11.97 -12.32 17.71
CA MET A 166 -11.52 -13.36 18.65
C MET A 166 -12.63 -13.83 19.61
N THR A 167 -13.75 -13.10 19.62
CA THR A 167 -14.98 -13.39 20.37
C THR A 167 -16.00 -14.06 19.47
#